data_AF-A0A9W4MWE6-F1
#
_entry.id   AF-A0A9W4MWE6-F1
#
_cell.length_a   1.000
_cell.length_b   1.000
_cell.length_c   1.000
_cell.angle_alpha   90.00
_cell.angle_beta   90.00
_cell.angle_gamma   90.00
#
_symmetry.space_group_name_H-M   'P 1'
#
loop_
_entity.id
_entity.type
_entity.pdbx_description
1 polymer ?
#
loop_
_entity_poly.entity_id
_entity_poly.type
_entity_poly.pdbx_seq_one_letter_code
_entity_poly.pdbx_strand_id
1 'polypeptide(L)'
;MSARTSSRNAAQKAKEAISASAEPTGKTSKATKRKASTEKAPQPKKEKTEDTKPDEEKAEHVPDGPAAKREEEPVKAEEPSEAQPPKEKPVEAPTEKPQEVEGGLRKSEERESVVSSNILEKGFIYFFFRPRVNIEEPQDIGDVSRSFFVLRPTVLGAEFDEGQGPVDKDAKCRLMILPKKKYPTSPKERDMGFVEKAGQTMQELHEKFITGKTYETSTRGERHVEEARPYAEGVYAITSTPRASHLAYILTIPTELGDVQDDFGLQERGSWIVQSKSPKFAGPPVGRLPKDPEYPPEVLDKFSDLRWVPLQPEFLDYPNSQFLMIGEAQNDLGKAAFAMGGKQQHEEEPGQELEKLEDENEHRVDSLKGDETVYEDLGYHAKNYPKVLTTWNTGET
;
A
#
# COMPACT_ATOMS: atom_id res chain seq x y z
N MET A 1 16.28 -26.01 -14.88
CA MET A 1 15.73 -24.64 -14.99
C MET A 1 14.47 -24.74 -15.82
N SER A 2 13.30 -24.65 -15.19
CA SER A 2 12.10 -24.22 -15.91
C SER A 2 12.25 -22.71 -16.15
N ALA A 3 11.78 -22.19 -17.27
CA ALA A 3 11.65 -20.74 -17.40
C ALA A 3 10.52 -20.27 -16.48
N ARG A 4 10.71 -19.18 -15.73
CA ARG A 4 9.58 -18.51 -15.07
C ARG A 4 8.61 -18.08 -16.16
N THR A 5 7.33 -18.40 -15.97
CA THR A 5 6.29 -18.10 -16.95
C THR A 5 5.50 -16.92 -16.44
N SER A 6 5.94 -15.70 -16.78
CA SER A 6 5.35 -14.42 -16.34
C SER A 6 3.82 -14.50 -16.20
N SER A 7 3.34 -14.03 -15.05
CA SER A 7 1.96 -14.18 -14.56
C SER A 7 0.90 -13.70 -15.57
N ARG A 8 1.26 -12.81 -16.51
CA ARG A 8 0.42 -12.45 -17.67
C ARG A 8 -0.16 -13.67 -18.39
N ASN A 9 0.59 -14.75 -18.55
CA ASN A 9 0.09 -15.97 -19.20
C ASN A 9 -0.94 -16.73 -18.35
N ALA A 10 -0.88 -16.63 -17.02
CA ALA A 10 -1.89 -17.18 -16.12
C ALA A 10 -3.15 -16.28 -16.10
N ALA A 11 -2.96 -14.96 -15.94
CA ALA A 11 -4.04 -13.98 -15.96
C ALA A 11 -4.81 -13.96 -17.29
N GLN A 12 -4.13 -14.11 -18.43
CA GLN A 12 -4.77 -14.21 -19.74
C GLN A 12 -5.58 -15.51 -19.89
N LYS A 13 -5.04 -16.66 -19.47
CA LYS A 13 -5.78 -17.94 -19.45
C LYS A 13 -7.02 -17.87 -18.55
N ALA A 14 -6.93 -17.21 -17.40
CA ALA A 14 -8.09 -16.99 -16.52
C ALA A 14 -9.18 -16.15 -17.22
N LYS A 15 -8.79 -15.07 -17.94
CA LYS A 15 -9.69 -14.25 -18.77
C LYS A 15 -10.38 -15.05 -19.87
N GLU A 16 -9.65 -15.94 -20.54
CA GLU A 16 -10.18 -16.80 -21.61
C GLU A 16 -11.12 -17.90 -21.08
N ALA A 17 -10.86 -18.46 -19.89
CA ALA A 17 -11.76 -19.44 -19.26
C ALA A 17 -13.12 -18.83 -18.86
N ILE A 18 -13.12 -17.56 -18.44
CA ILE A 18 -14.34 -16.82 -18.05
C ILE A 18 -15.19 -16.47 -19.28
N SER A 19 -14.59 -16.05 -20.39
CA SER A 19 -15.32 -15.70 -21.62
C SER A 19 -15.95 -16.91 -22.33
N ALA A 20 -15.32 -18.09 -22.23
CA ALA A 20 -15.83 -19.33 -22.82
C ALA A 20 -17.10 -19.91 -22.14
N SER A 21 -17.51 -19.38 -20.98
CA SER A 21 -18.54 -20.01 -20.12
C SER A 21 -19.91 -19.30 -20.13
N ALA A 22 -20.16 -18.38 -21.07
CA ALA A 22 -21.28 -17.43 -20.99
C ALA A 22 -22.30 -17.51 -22.15
N GLU A 23 -23.18 -18.53 -22.15
CA GLU A 23 -24.47 -18.47 -22.87
C GLU A 23 -25.68 -18.63 -21.91
N PRO A 24 -26.81 -17.94 -22.15
CA PRO A 24 -27.87 -17.80 -21.15
C PRO A 24 -29.04 -18.78 -21.29
N THR A 25 -29.40 -19.48 -20.20
CA THR A 25 -30.68 -20.19 -20.09
C THR A 25 -31.53 -19.65 -18.93
N GLY A 26 -32.38 -18.66 -19.23
CA GLY A 26 -33.29 -18.07 -18.25
C GLY A 26 -34.58 -18.89 -18.05
N LYS A 27 -35.08 -18.93 -16.81
CA LYS A 27 -36.49 -19.24 -16.51
C LYS A 27 -36.95 -18.55 -15.22
N THR A 28 -38.22 -18.14 -15.20
CA THR A 28 -38.79 -17.28 -14.15
C THR A 28 -39.77 -18.04 -13.25
N SER A 29 -39.86 -17.61 -11.98
CA SER A 29 -41.01 -17.92 -11.11
C SER A 29 -41.25 -16.78 -10.11
N LYS A 30 -42.48 -16.66 -9.59
CA LYS A 30 -42.95 -15.46 -8.88
C LYS A 30 -42.97 -15.60 -7.35
N ALA A 31 -42.64 -14.49 -6.71
CA ALA A 31 -42.93 -14.02 -5.35
C ALA A 31 -44.02 -14.71 -4.50
N THR A 32 -43.84 -14.61 -3.17
CA THR A 32 -44.94 -14.47 -2.20
C THR A 32 -44.52 -13.53 -1.07
N LYS A 33 -45.40 -12.60 -0.66
CA LYS A 33 -45.25 -11.72 0.51
C LYS A 33 -45.92 -12.33 1.73
N ARG A 34 -45.36 -12.10 2.93
CA ARG A 34 -46.15 -11.92 4.16
C ARG A 34 -45.75 -10.62 4.87
N LYS A 35 -46.55 -10.21 5.85
CA LYS A 35 -46.66 -8.85 6.41
C LYS A 35 -46.94 -8.96 7.92
N ALA A 36 -46.97 -7.81 8.60
CA ALA A 36 -47.22 -7.59 10.04
C ALA A 36 -45.99 -7.80 10.96
N SER A 37 -45.83 -7.05 12.06
CA SER A 37 -46.68 -5.95 12.58
C SER A 37 -45.87 -4.88 13.34
N THR A 38 -46.46 -3.69 13.47
CA THR A 38 -45.97 -2.54 14.23
C THR A 38 -46.22 -2.64 15.73
N GLU A 39 -45.33 -2.06 16.53
CA GLU A 39 -45.73 -1.34 17.76
C GLU A 39 -44.98 0.01 17.85
N LYS A 40 -45.31 0.85 18.85
CA LYS A 40 -45.17 2.32 18.76
C LYS A 40 -44.47 2.91 20.00
N ALA A 41 -43.76 4.01 19.80
CA ALA A 41 -43.03 4.75 20.85
C ALA A 41 -43.96 5.43 21.88
N PRO A 42 -43.36 5.97 22.96
CA PRO A 42 -43.57 7.40 23.19
C PRO A 42 -42.29 8.22 23.48
N GLN A 43 -42.36 9.51 23.16
CA GLN A 43 -41.49 10.59 23.69
C GLN A 43 -42.37 11.54 24.54
N PRO A 44 -41.77 12.25 25.51
CA PRO A 44 -42.05 13.66 25.80
C PRO A 44 -40.98 14.54 25.12
N LYS A 45 -41.33 15.54 24.29
CA LYS A 45 -41.70 16.93 24.69
C LYS A 45 -40.65 17.58 25.61
N LYS A 46 -39.86 18.55 25.10
CA LYS A 46 -40.19 19.95 24.76
C LYS A 46 -40.40 20.84 26.00
N GLU A 47 -39.58 21.86 26.10
CA GLU A 47 -40.01 23.20 26.52
C GLU A 47 -39.40 24.25 25.56
N LYS A 48 -39.91 25.48 25.58
CA LYS A 48 -39.63 26.53 24.58
C LYS A 48 -39.82 27.89 25.25
N THR A 49 -38.85 28.79 25.09
CA THR A 49 -39.05 30.22 25.33
C THR A 49 -38.43 31.00 24.17
N GLU A 50 -39.17 31.98 23.67
CA GLU A 50 -38.68 32.99 22.73
C GLU A 50 -38.25 34.25 23.49
N ASP A 51 -38.15 35.35 22.76
CA ASP A 51 -38.14 36.73 23.23
C ASP A 51 -36.81 37.34 23.75
N THR A 52 -36.47 38.58 23.37
CA THR A 52 -36.84 39.32 22.13
C THR A 52 -35.84 40.45 21.87
N LYS A 53 -35.78 40.94 20.63
CA LYS A 53 -35.00 42.13 20.20
C LYS A 53 -35.65 43.44 20.78
N PRO A 54 -35.14 44.69 20.64
CA PRO A 54 -34.45 45.18 19.45
C PRO A 54 -33.36 46.28 19.70
N ASP A 55 -32.61 46.72 18.67
CA ASP A 55 -32.64 48.08 18.03
C ASP A 55 -31.66 49.11 18.68
N GLU A 56 -31.19 50.18 18.02
CA GLU A 56 -31.48 50.72 16.67
C GLU A 56 -30.29 51.51 16.05
N GLU A 57 -30.25 51.63 14.71
CA GLU A 57 -29.83 52.79 13.86
C GLU A 57 -28.46 53.52 14.05
N LYS A 58 -27.91 54.35 13.12
CA LYS A 58 -28.16 54.80 11.72
C LYS A 58 -26.77 55.18 11.09
N ALA A 59 -26.52 55.61 9.84
CA ALA A 59 -27.27 56.01 8.64
C ALA A 59 -26.39 55.79 7.36
N GLU A 60 -26.92 55.45 6.16
CA GLU A 60 -27.25 56.35 5.00
C GLU A 60 -26.04 56.91 4.20
N HIS A 61 -26.03 57.15 2.87
CA HIS A 61 -26.81 56.78 1.65
C HIS A 61 -25.88 57.10 0.43
N VAL A 62 -25.70 56.32 -0.67
CA VAL A 62 -26.53 56.14 -1.90
C VAL A 62 -26.88 57.46 -2.62
N PRO A 63 -26.89 57.59 -3.98
CA PRO A 63 -26.59 56.64 -5.09
C PRO A 63 -25.26 57.02 -5.83
N ASP A 64 -24.96 56.92 -7.15
CA ASP A 64 -25.62 56.49 -8.41
C ASP A 64 -24.60 56.13 -9.54
N GLY A 65 -25.03 55.85 -10.78
CA GLY A 65 -24.23 55.72 -12.02
C GLY A 65 -24.57 56.78 -13.11
N PRO A 66 -24.42 56.54 -14.43
CA PRO A 66 -23.85 55.36 -15.12
C PRO A 66 -22.93 55.65 -16.36
N ALA A 67 -22.49 54.58 -17.04
CA ALA A 67 -22.29 54.44 -18.51
C ALA A 67 -21.10 55.07 -19.30
N ALA A 68 -20.14 54.18 -19.65
CA ALA A 68 -19.83 53.72 -21.03
C ALA A 68 -18.83 54.41 -22.01
N LYS A 69 -18.11 53.54 -22.76
CA LYS A 69 -17.37 53.70 -24.05
C LYS A 69 -16.00 54.44 -24.05
N ARG A 70 -15.10 54.27 -25.04
CA ARG A 70 -14.66 53.18 -25.99
C ARG A 70 -13.48 53.75 -26.84
N GLU A 71 -12.82 52.93 -27.68
CA GLU A 71 -11.99 53.31 -28.86
C GLU A 71 -10.61 53.98 -28.57
N GLU A 72 -9.52 53.82 -29.36
CA GLU A 72 -9.09 52.81 -30.37
C GLU A 72 -7.55 52.89 -30.64
N GLU A 73 -6.97 52.00 -31.48
CA GLU A 73 -5.55 52.01 -31.96
C GLU A 73 -5.43 52.82 -33.31
N PRO A 74 -4.54 52.57 -34.32
CA PRO A 74 -3.22 51.89 -34.48
C PRO A 74 -2.13 52.85 -35.10
N VAL A 75 -1.08 52.56 -35.93
CA VAL A 75 -0.62 51.43 -36.81
C VAL A 75 0.90 51.45 -37.13
N LYS A 76 1.45 50.26 -37.47
CA LYS A 76 2.52 49.87 -38.47
C LYS A 76 3.60 50.83 -39.03
N ALA A 77 4.82 50.27 -39.17
CA ALA A 77 5.56 49.93 -40.42
C ALA A 77 6.81 49.07 -40.02
N GLU A 78 7.18 47.87 -40.54
CA GLU A 78 7.35 47.26 -41.90
C GLU A 78 8.81 47.30 -42.46
N GLU A 79 9.32 46.13 -42.89
CA GLU A 79 10.69 45.83 -43.40
C GLU A 79 10.77 45.85 -44.95
N PRO A 80 11.92 45.57 -45.66
CA PRO A 80 12.33 44.15 -45.96
C PRO A 80 13.82 43.84 -46.34
N SER A 81 14.16 42.53 -46.44
CA SER A 81 15.20 41.86 -47.30
C SER A 81 16.73 42.13 -47.08
N GLU A 82 17.70 41.23 -47.41
CA GLU A 82 17.65 39.84 -47.97
C GLU A 82 18.93 38.97 -47.69
N ALA A 83 18.75 37.65 -47.82
CA ALA A 83 19.63 36.45 -47.76
C ALA A 83 21.19 36.48 -47.92
N GLN A 84 21.87 35.52 -47.24
CA GLN A 84 22.64 34.40 -47.86
C GLN A 84 23.01 33.28 -46.82
N PRO A 85 23.46 32.05 -47.21
CA PRO A 85 23.11 30.81 -46.49
C PRO A 85 24.30 30.05 -45.81
N PRO A 86 24.31 28.70 -45.62
CA PRO A 86 24.35 28.11 -44.27
C PRO A 86 25.67 27.39 -43.91
N LYS A 87 25.78 26.95 -42.65
CA LYS A 87 26.74 25.93 -42.20
C LYS A 87 26.03 24.77 -41.53
N GLU A 88 26.51 23.56 -41.81
CA GLU A 88 25.97 22.30 -41.29
C GLU A 88 26.22 22.18 -39.78
N LYS A 89 25.21 21.67 -39.05
CA LYS A 89 25.39 21.14 -37.70
C LYS A 89 25.49 19.62 -37.77
N PRO A 90 26.40 18.97 -37.04
CA PRO A 90 26.29 17.54 -36.77
C PRO A 90 24.96 17.20 -36.11
N VAL A 91 24.44 16.00 -36.37
CA VAL A 91 23.31 15.46 -35.61
C VAL A 91 23.83 15.07 -34.22
N GLU A 92 23.37 15.76 -33.19
CA GLU A 92 23.54 15.32 -31.81
C GLU A 92 22.70 14.05 -31.61
N ALA A 93 23.35 12.95 -31.20
CA ALA A 93 22.64 11.80 -30.68
C ALA A 93 21.93 12.22 -29.37
N PRO A 94 20.77 11.64 -29.02
CA PRO A 94 20.09 11.96 -27.77
C PRO A 94 21.04 11.69 -26.60
N THR A 95 21.42 12.74 -25.88
CA THR A 95 22.16 12.62 -24.63
C THR A 95 21.25 11.99 -23.59
N GLU A 96 21.59 10.78 -23.15
CA GLU A 96 20.96 10.18 -21.98
C GLU A 96 21.08 11.14 -20.80
N LYS A 97 19.94 11.48 -20.18
CA LYS A 97 19.95 12.21 -18.90
C LYS A 97 20.75 11.37 -17.88
N PRO A 98 21.50 11.97 -16.95
CA PRO A 98 22.08 11.21 -15.85
C PRO A 98 20.96 10.52 -15.06
N GLN A 99 20.92 9.18 -15.10
CA GLN A 99 20.03 8.41 -14.24
C GLN A 99 20.44 8.64 -12.79
N GLU A 100 19.55 9.23 -12.01
CA GLU A 100 19.75 9.42 -10.58
C GLU A 100 19.44 8.11 -9.85
N VAL A 101 20.15 7.85 -8.74
CA VAL A 101 20.01 6.59 -7.97
C VAL A 101 19.64 6.94 -6.53
N GLU A 102 18.55 6.37 -6.04
CA GLU A 102 18.00 6.64 -4.71
C GLU A 102 17.49 5.34 -4.08
N GLY A 103 17.87 5.05 -2.83
CA GLY A 103 17.57 3.76 -2.19
C GLY A 103 18.17 2.54 -2.92
N GLY A 104 19.26 2.75 -3.67
CA GLY A 104 19.90 1.73 -4.51
C GLY A 104 19.22 1.50 -5.86
N LEU A 105 18.08 2.15 -6.13
CA LEU A 105 17.32 1.99 -7.37
C LEU A 105 17.53 3.18 -8.30
N ARG A 106 17.55 2.92 -9.61
CA ARG A 106 17.46 3.99 -10.61
C ARG A 106 16.08 4.64 -10.55
N LYS A 107 16.02 5.95 -10.75
CA LYS A 107 14.77 6.69 -10.98
C LYS A 107 14.83 7.50 -12.27
N SER A 108 13.68 7.66 -12.94
CA SER A 108 13.54 8.56 -14.09
C SER A 108 12.33 9.49 -13.92
N GLU A 109 12.47 10.73 -14.41
CA GLU A 109 11.37 11.72 -14.45
C GLU A 109 10.25 11.20 -15.37
N GLU A 110 10.63 10.50 -16.43
CA GLU A 110 9.77 9.84 -17.39
C GLU A 110 8.87 8.80 -16.71
N ARG A 111 9.43 7.93 -15.85
CA ARG A 111 8.67 6.96 -15.05
C ARG A 111 7.73 7.64 -14.08
N GLU A 112 8.22 8.63 -13.33
CA GLU A 112 7.40 9.34 -12.35
C GLU A 112 6.22 10.08 -13.01
N SER A 113 6.42 10.61 -14.21
CA SER A 113 5.37 11.32 -14.96
C SER A 113 4.19 10.44 -15.41
N VAL A 114 4.37 9.11 -15.52
CA VAL A 114 3.29 8.17 -15.93
C VAL A 114 2.65 7.42 -14.76
N VAL A 115 3.24 7.49 -13.56
CA VAL A 115 2.63 6.95 -12.33
C VAL A 115 1.35 7.72 -12.02
N SER A 116 0.23 7.02 -11.81
CA SER A 116 -1.03 7.73 -11.56
C SER A 116 -1.02 8.49 -10.25
N SER A 117 -1.57 9.71 -10.31
CA SER A 117 -1.69 10.68 -9.23
C SER A 117 -2.45 10.19 -7.99
N ASN A 118 -3.10 9.02 -8.04
CA ASN A 118 -3.70 8.38 -6.87
C ASN A 118 -2.82 7.30 -6.20
N ILE A 119 -1.65 6.97 -6.74
CA ILE A 119 -0.63 6.20 -6.02
C ILE A 119 0.07 7.15 -5.04
N LEU A 120 -0.09 6.88 -3.74
CA LEU A 120 0.50 7.67 -2.66
C LEU A 120 1.92 7.20 -2.31
N GLU A 121 2.19 5.91 -2.53
CA GLU A 121 3.48 5.26 -2.24
C GLU A 121 3.54 3.93 -3.01
N LYS A 122 4.75 3.51 -3.43
CA LYS A 122 5.06 2.15 -3.90
C LYS A 122 6.34 1.62 -3.26
N GLY A 123 6.62 0.34 -3.40
CA GLY A 123 7.89 -0.26 -2.98
C GLY A 123 7.81 -1.78 -2.76
N PHE A 124 8.67 -2.30 -1.88
CA PHE A 124 8.74 -3.73 -1.54
C PHE A 124 8.01 -4.06 -0.24
N ILE A 125 7.30 -5.19 -0.21
CA ILE A 125 6.62 -5.73 0.97
C ILE A 125 7.17 -7.11 1.31
N TYR A 126 7.62 -7.29 2.55
CA TYR A 126 8.21 -8.52 3.05
C TYR A 126 7.35 -9.10 4.17
N PHE A 127 6.92 -10.35 4.05
CA PHE A 127 6.06 -11.02 5.02
C PHE A 127 6.87 -11.97 5.90
N PHE A 128 6.72 -11.85 7.21
CA PHE A 128 7.47 -12.61 8.21
C PHE A 128 6.57 -13.35 9.19
N PHE A 129 7.00 -14.53 9.61
CA PHE A 129 6.50 -15.17 10.81
C PHE A 129 7.63 -15.36 11.82
N ARG A 130 7.30 -15.31 13.11
CA ARG A 130 8.19 -15.76 14.19
C ARG A 130 7.61 -17.04 14.78
N PRO A 131 8.36 -18.15 14.89
CA PRO A 131 7.92 -19.32 15.64
C PRO A 131 7.63 -19.02 17.12
N ARG A 132 7.14 -19.98 17.88
CA ARG A 132 7.10 -19.91 19.34
C ARG A 132 8.49 -20.16 19.93
N VAL A 133 8.69 -19.61 21.13
CA VAL A 133 9.83 -19.89 22.01
C VAL A 133 10.07 -21.41 22.09
N ASN A 134 11.29 -21.83 21.76
CA ASN A 134 11.73 -23.23 21.71
C ASN A 134 11.02 -24.09 20.63
N ILE A 135 10.63 -23.51 19.48
CA ILE A 135 10.17 -24.24 18.29
C ILE A 135 10.99 -23.81 17.07
N GLU A 136 12.11 -24.51 16.85
CA GLU A 136 13.03 -24.23 15.73
C GLU A 136 12.41 -24.55 14.36
N GLU A 137 11.53 -25.54 14.26
CA GLU A 137 10.87 -25.95 13.01
C GLU A 137 9.34 -26.04 13.18
N PRO A 138 8.58 -24.94 12.92
CA PRO A 138 7.14 -24.92 13.10
C PRO A 138 6.42 -25.86 12.11
N GLN A 139 5.48 -26.64 12.64
CA GLN A 139 4.73 -27.65 11.89
C GLN A 139 3.39 -27.12 11.34
N ASP A 140 2.89 -26.00 11.86
CA ASP A 140 1.64 -25.37 11.42
C ASP A 140 1.59 -23.87 11.79
N ILE A 141 0.52 -23.19 11.37
CA ILE A 141 0.21 -21.83 11.82
C ILE A 141 -0.04 -21.75 13.35
N GLY A 142 -0.30 -22.86 14.04
CA GLY A 142 -0.41 -22.97 15.49
C GLY A 142 0.91 -22.68 16.20
N ASP A 143 2.02 -23.26 15.73
CA ASP A 143 3.40 -23.14 16.23
C ASP A 143 4.02 -21.74 16.05
N VAL A 144 3.47 -20.93 15.16
CA VAL A 144 3.84 -19.52 15.02
C VAL A 144 3.48 -18.74 16.30
N SER A 145 4.28 -17.76 16.72
CA SER A 145 3.92 -16.82 17.79
C SER A 145 3.23 -15.55 17.25
N ARG A 146 3.76 -14.98 16.15
CA ARG A 146 3.17 -13.84 15.42
C ARG A 146 3.58 -13.84 13.95
N SER A 147 2.75 -13.25 13.11
CA SER A 147 3.15 -12.71 11.81
C SER A 147 3.33 -11.19 11.91
N PHE A 148 4.03 -10.62 10.93
CA PHE A 148 4.14 -9.18 10.69
C PHE A 148 4.58 -8.98 9.23
N PHE A 149 4.46 -7.77 8.71
CA PHE A 149 5.06 -7.42 7.42
C PHE A 149 5.91 -6.16 7.55
N VAL A 150 6.86 -6.00 6.63
CA VAL A 150 7.71 -4.80 6.51
C VAL A 150 7.43 -4.15 5.17
N LEU A 151 7.08 -2.86 5.20
CA LEU A 151 7.02 -2.01 4.02
C LEU A 151 8.37 -1.31 3.84
N ARG A 152 8.89 -1.30 2.61
CA ARG A 152 10.10 -0.61 2.18
C ARG A 152 9.72 0.31 1.01
N PRO A 153 9.30 1.55 1.29
CA PRO A 153 8.96 2.53 0.26
C PRO A 153 10.11 2.79 -0.71
N THR A 154 9.75 3.11 -1.95
CA THR A 154 10.64 3.65 -2.99
C THR A 154 10.06 4.95 -3.51
N VAL A 155 10.87 5.78 -4.17
CA VAL A 155 10.38 6.95 -4.90
C VAL A 155 9.43 6.55 -6.04
N LEU A 156 8.55 7.46 -6.47
CA LEU A 156 7.57 7.17 -7.52
C LEU A 156 8.24 6.97 -8.90
N GLY A 157 9.33 7.67 -9.19
CA GLY A 157 10.15 7.43 -10.38
C GLY A 157 10.98 6.14 -10.38
N ALA A 158 10.95 5.31 -9.33
CA ALA A 158 11.83 4.14 -9.23
C ALA A 158 11.49 3.03 -10.26
N GLU A 159 12.54 2.43 -10.83
CA GLU A 159 12.54 1.31 -11.77
C GLU A 159 13.39 0.18 -11.17
N PHE A 160 12.98 -1.09 -11.25
CA PHE A 160 13.68 -2.22 -10.60
C PHE A 160 14.52 -3.03 -11.62
N ASP A 161 15.32 -2.34 -12.44
CA ASP A 161 15.88 -2.89 -13.68
C ASP A 161 17.06 -3.89 -13.52
N GLU A 162 17.28 -4.68 -14.58
CA GLU A 162 18.30 -5.73 -14.63
C GLU A 162 19.71 -5.17 -14.36
N GLY A 163 20.33 -5.65 -13.29
CA GLY A 163 21.70 -5.30 -12.92
C GLY A 163 21.88 -4.34 -11.74
N GLN A 164 20.81 -3.81 -11.13
CA GLN A 164 20.93 -3.06 -9.85
C GLN A 164 21.50 -3.90 -8.70
N GLY A 165 21.11 -5.17 -8.63
CA GLY A 165 21.46 -6.08 -7.55
C GLY A 165 20.48 -6.00 -6.36
N PRO A 166 20.94 -6.31 -5.13
CA PRO A 166 20.10 -6.20 -3.93
C PRO A 166 19.81 -4.73 -3.57
N VAL A 167 18.59 -4.46 -3.09
CA VAL A 167 18.10 -3.12 -2.76
C VAL A 167 18.86 -2.54 -1.54
N ASP A 168 19.10 -1.23 -1.51
CA ASP A 168 19.95 -0.56 -0.51
C ASP A 168 19.50 -0.81 0.93
N LYS A 169 20.41 -1.32 1.76
CA LYS A 169 20.17 -1.71 3.15
C LYS A 169 19.82 -0.53 4.05
N ASP A 170 20.25 0.68 3.68
CA ASP A 170 19.94 1.92 4.41
C ASP A 170 18.55 2.48 4.10
N ALA A 171 17.83 1.92 3.11
CA ALA A 171 16.45 2.26 2.79
C ALA A 171 15.53 2.17 4.02
N LYS A 172 14.68 3.20 4.17
CA LYS A 172 13.84 3.39 5.35
C LYS A 172 12.63 2.48 5.31
N CYS A 173 12.44 1.70 6.36
CA CYS A 173 11.45 0.63 6.44
C CYS A 173 10.46 0.84 7.59
N ARG A 174 9.25 0.30 7.43
CA ARG A 174 8.16 0.35 8.42
C ARG A 174 7.69 -1.06 8.78
N LEU A 175 7.78 -1.45 10.05
CA LEU A 175 7.38 -2.77 10.53
C LEU A 175 5.96 -2.74 11.10
N MET A 176 5.09 -3.52 10.46
CA MET A 176 3.62 -3.49 10.58
C MET A 176 3.13 -4.76 11.28
N ILE A 177 2.53 -4.62 12.47
CA ILE A 177 2.04 -5.75 13.27
C ILE A 177 0.52 -5.79 13.28
N LEU A 178 -0.04 -6.99 13.13
CA LEU A 178 -1.45 -7.29 13.40
C LEU A 178 -1.58 -8.26 14.58
N PRO A 179 -2.72 -8.26 15.31
CA PRO A 179 -2.94 -9.14 16.47
C PRO A 179 -3.27 -10.58 16.08
N LYS A 180 -3.66 -10.83 14.82
CA LYS A 180 -3.87 -12.17 14.26
C LYS A 180 -2.68 -12.58 13.40
N LYS A 181 -2.51 -13.89 13.22
CA LYS A 181 -1.52 -14.50 12.33
C LYS A 181 -1.95 -14.39 10.86
N LYS A 182 -3.15 -14.87 10.55
CA LYS A 182 -3.79 -14.76 9.22
C LYS A 182 -4.23 -13.32 8.96
N TYR A 183 -3.95 -12.79 7.77
CA TYR A 183 -4.41 -11.48 7.34
C TYR A 183 -5.91 -11.48 6.95
N PRO A 184 -6.57 -10.30 6.90
CA PRO A 184 -7.96 -10.20 6.45
C PRO A 184 -8.13 -10.65 4.99
N THR A 185 -8.89 -11.71 4.74
CA THR A 185 -9.17 -12.26 3.41
C THR A 185 -10.52 -11.80 2.83
N SER A 186 -11.43 -11.26 3.66
CA SER A 186 -12.74 -10.77 3.22
C SER A 186 -13.17 -9.43 3.85
N PRO A 187 -14.13 -8.68 3.26
CA PRO A 187 -14.67 -7.43 3.82
C PRO A 187 -15.37 -7.54 5.18
N LYS A 188 -15.54 -8.76 5.69
CA LYS A 188 -16.04 -9.07 7.04
C LYS A 188 -14.90 -9.15 8.06
N GLU A 189 -13.71 -9.57 7.66
CA GLU A 189 -12.52 -9.52 8.50
C GLU A 189 -11.96 -8.10 8.53
N ARG A 190 -11.71 -7.62 9.75
CA ARG A 190 -11.19 -6.29 10.03
C ARG A 190 -10.29 -6.40 11.24
N ASP A 191 -9.02 -6.08 11.08
CA ASP A 191 -8.04 -6.22 12.13
C ASP A 191 -7.29 -4.91 12.33
N MET A 192 -7.17 -4.50 13.60
CA MET A 192 -6.48 -3.27 13.97
C MET A 192 -5.00 -3.58 14.17
N GLY A 193 -4.18 -3.12 13.24
CA GLY A 193 -2.73 -3.22 13.31
C GLY A 193 -2.09 -1.95 13.89
N PHE A 194 -0.77 -2.00 14.06
CA PHE A 194 0.03 -0.84 14.42
C PHE A 194 1.45 -0.90 13.85
N VAL A 195 2.07 0.27 13.74
CA VAL A 195 3.49 0.43 13.40
C VAL A 195 4.33 0.16 14.64
N GLU A 196 5.10 -0.94 14.64
CA GLU A 196 6.02 -1.28 15.72
C GLU A 196 7.35 -0.51 15.57
N LYS A 197 7.82 -0.29 14.33
CA LYS A 197 9.01 0.51 14.01
C LYS A 197 8.76 1.30 12.72
N ALA A 198 9.21 2.55 12.68
CA ALA A 198 9.19 3.43 11.52
C ALA A 198 10.58 4.05 11.31
N GLY A 199 10.92 4.39 10.07
CA GLY A 199 12.18 5.09 9.74
C GLY A 199 13.47 4.34 10.06
N GLN A 200 13.41 3.03 10.30
CA GLN A 200 14.59 2.21 10.58
C GLN A 200 15.16 1.64 9.28
N THR A 201 16.48 1.45 9.20
CA THR A 201 17.08 0.74 8.06
C THR A 201 16.73 -0.75 8.11
N MET A 202 16.90 -1.48 7.00
CA MET A 202 16.63 -2.92 7.00
C MET A 202 17.60 -3.67 7.95
N GLN A 203 18.86 -3.24 8.02
CA GLN A 203 19.84 -3.76 8.99
C GLN A 203 19.41 -3.49 10.44
N GLU A 204 18.87 -2.30 10.75
CA GLU A 204 18.35 -2.01 12.08
C GLU A 204 17.17 -2.92 12.46
N LEU A 205 16.23 -3.16 11.53
CA LEU A 205 15.11 -4.07 11.76
C LEU A 205 15.60 -5.51 11.98
N HIS A 206 16.58 -5.95 11.19
CA HIS A 206 17.24 -7.25 11.35
C HIS A 206 17.78 -7.43 12.77
N GLU A 207 18.78 -6.64 13.17
CA GLU A 207 19.47 -6.77 14.45
C GLU A 207 18.56 -6.53 15.66
N LYS A 208 17.63 -5.57 15.56
CA LYS A 208 16.85 -5.10 16.71
C LYS A 208 15.57 -5.92 16.90
N PHE A 209 14.96 -6.43 15.83
CA PHE A 209 13.65 -7.10 15.89
C PHE A 209 13.62 -8.52 15.32
N ILE A 210 14.24 -8.77 14.15
CA ILE A 210 14.06 -10.03 13.41
C ILE A 210 14.96 -11.14 13.97
N THR A 211 16.23 -10.86 14.26
CA THR A 211 17.17 -11.86 14.81
C THR A 211 16.69 -12.44 16.14
N GLY A 212 16.94 -13.74 16.34
CA GLY A 212 16.61 -14.46 17.57
C GLY A 212 17.36 -13.96 18.79
N LYS A 213 16.78 -14.10 20.00
CA LYS A 213 17.34 -13.54 21.24
C LYS A 213 17.14 -14.49 22.42
N THR A 214 18.24 -14.87 23.05
CA THR A 214 18.24 -15.65 24.30
C THR A 214 18.08 -14.71 25.51
N TYR A 215 17.27 -15.10 26.49
CA TYR A 215 17.00 -14.32 27.69
C TYR A 215 16.66 -15.23 28.87
N GLU A 216 17.11 -14.86 30.08
CA GLU A 216 16.83 -15.63 31.29
C GLU A 216 15.47 -15.27 31.91
N THR A 217 14.73 -16.28 32.36
CA THR A 217 13.43 -16.11 33.04
C THR A 217 13.45 -16.67 34.45
N SER A 218 13.12 -15.82 35.43
CA SER A 218 13.20 -16.10 36.88
C SER A 218 12.32 -17.24 37.40
N THR A 219 11.60 -17.95 36.51
CA THR A 219 10.70 -19.07 36.84
C THR A 219 10.96 -20.33 36.02
N ARG A 220 11.73 -20.27 34.91
CA ARG A 220 12.01 -21.41 34.02
C ARG A 220 13.42 -21.42 33.43
N GLY A 221 14.33 -20.58 33.91
CA GLY A 221 15.68 -20.45 33.38
C GLY A 221 15.71 -19.77 32.01
N GLU A 222 16.76 -20.07 31.25
CA GLU A 222 17.03 -19.57 29.90
C GLU A 222 15.91 -19.93 28.90
N ARG A 223 15.61 -19.01 27.99
CA ARG A 223 14.68 -19.21 26.87
C ARG A 223 15.23 -18.56 25.61
N HIS A 224 14.98 -19.17 24.46
CA HIS A 224 15.25 -18.55 23.17
C HIS A 224 13.95 -18.00 22.57
N VAL A 225 13.97 -16.74 22.12
CA VAL A 225 13.01 -16.25 21.13
C VAL A 225 13.62 -16.49 19.77
N GLU A 226 13.01 -17.36 18.99
CA GLU A 226 13.45 -17.74 17.65
C GLU A 226 13.60 -16.53 16.71
N GLU A 227 14.44 -16.66 15.69
CA GLU A 227 14.50 -15.71 14.59
C GLU A 227 13.18 -15.68 13.80
N ALA A 228 12.79 -14.50 13.31
CA ALA A 228 11.62 -14.38 12.44
C ALA A 228 12.01 -14.63 10.98
N ARG A 229 11.33 -15.55 10.32
CA ARG A 229 11.64 -16.01 8.97
C ARG A 229 10.78 -15.29 7.94
N PRO A 230 11.36 -14.79 6.83
CA PRO A 230 10.57 -14.35 5.69
C PRO A 230 9.89 -15.57 5.05
N TYR A 231 8.63 -15.41 4.64
CA TYR A 231 7.86 -16.45 3.93
C TYR A 231 7.18 -15.93 2.65
N ALA A 232 7.22 -14.62 2.38
CA ALA A 232 6.95 -14.07 1.06
C ALA A 232 7.62 -12.69 0.87
N GLU A 233 7.94 -12.36 -0.38
CA GLU A 233 8.29 -11.02 -0.87
C GLU A 233 7.29 -10.64 -1.97
N GLY A 234 6.94 -9.37 -2.03
CA GLY A 234 6.17 -8.80 -3.13
C GLY A 234 6.49 -7.34 -3.37
N VAL A 235 5.88 -6.81 -4.42
CA VAL A 235 5.76 -5.37 -4.65
C VAL A 235 4.44 -4.87 -4.09
N TYR A 236 4.38 -3.61 -3.66
CA TYR A 236 3.16 -2.98 -3.16
C TYR A 236 2.93 -1.58 -3.69
N ALA A 237 1.66 -1.16 -3.64
CA ALA A 237 1.26 0.23 -3.80
C ALA A 237 0.21 0.60 -2.74
N ILE A 238 0.33 1.80 -2.14
CA ILE A 238 -0.75 2.44 -1.39
C ILE A 238 -1.48 3.37 -2.35
N THR A 239 -2.73 3.04 -2.68
CA THR A 239 -3.53 3.82 -3.65
C THR A 239 -4.74 4.46 -2.98
N SER A 240 -5.09 5.66 -3.43
CA SER A 240 -6.17 6.49 -2.93
C SER A 240 -7.42 6.33 -3.81
N THR A 241 -8.59 6.19 -3.21
CA THR A 241 -9.87 6.33 -3.90
C THR A 241 -10.76 7.32 -3.13
N PRO A 242 -11.81 7.91 -3.73
CA PRO A 242 -12.64 8.95 -3.09
C PRO A 242 -13.36 8.57 -1.78
N ARG A 243 -13.17 7.36 -1.24
CA ARG A 243 -13.77 6.87 0.02
C ARG A 243 -12.84 6.03 0.90
N ALA A 244 -11.66 5.64 0.42
CA ALA A 244 -10.75 4.73 1.12
C ALA A 244 -9.35 4.80 0.52
N SER A 245 -8.34 4.48 1.32
CA SER A 245 -7.02 4.09 0.80
C SER A 245 -6.92 2.58 0.78
N HIS A 246 -6.11 2.06 -0.12
CA HIS A 246 -5.96 0.64 -0.38
C HIS A 246 -4.46 0.28 -0.34
N LEU A 247 -4.11 -0.81 0.32
CA LEU A 247 -2.78 -1.43 0.21
C LEU A 247 -2.92 -2.62 -0.73
N ALA A 248 -2.40 -2.47 -1.95
CA ALA A 248 -2.34 -3.52 -2.96
C ALA A 248 -0.97 -4.19 -2.95
N TYR A 249 -0.92 -5.48 -3.28
CA TYR A 249 0.32 -6.23 -3.41
C TYR A 249 0.26 -7.26 -4.53
N ILE A 250 1.44 -7.60 -5.07
CA ILE A 250 1.67 -8.79 -5.89
C ILE A 250 2.93 -9.49 -5.36
N LEU A 251 2.85 -10.79 -5.09
CA LEU A 251 3.97 -11.59 -4.62
C LEU A 251 4.88 -11.98 -5.78
N THR A 252 6.19 -12.03 -5.50
CA THR A 252 7.24 -12.40 -6.47
C THR A 252 8.22 -13.43 -5.89
N ILE A 253 8.19 -13.65 -4.57
CA ILE A 253 8.83 -14.78 -3.88
C ILE A 253 7.84 -15.31 -2.82
N PRO A 254 7.63 -16.63 -2.66
CA PRO A 254 8.18 -17.72 -3.47
C PRO A 254 7.61 -17.72 -4.90
N THR A 255 8.33 -18.32 -5.86
CA THR A 255 7.88 -18.41 -7.26
C THR A 255 6.58 -19.21 -7.41
N GLU A 256 6.33 -20.17 -6.50
CA GLU A 256 5.08 -20.93 -6.39
C GLU A 256 4.61 -20.86 -4.93
N LEU A 257 3.36 -20.46 -4.68
CA LEU A 257 2.78 -20.41 -3.33
C LEU A 257 2.42 -21.82 -2.83
N GLY A 258 2.41 -22.01 -1.51
CA GLY A 258 1.95 -23.25 -0.88
C GLY A 258 1.17 -23.02 0.42
N ASP A 259 0.96 -24.12 1.15
CA ASP A 259 0.15 -24.18 2.38
C ASP A 259 0.48 -23.08 3.38
N VAL A 260 1.75 -22.67 3.50
CA VAL A 260 2.20 -21.62 4.42
C VAL A 260 1.58 -20.27 4.06
N GLN A 261 1.64 -19.86 2.79
CA GLN A 261 1.09 -18.58 2.32
C GLN A 261 -0.44 -18.58 2.40
N ASP A 262 -1.08 -19.70 2.02
CA ASP A 262 -2.52 -19.91 2.14
C ASP A 262 -3.00 -19.84 3.60
N ASP A 263 -2.29 -20.47 4.55
CA ASP A 263 -2.60 -20.41 5.98
C ASP A 263 -2.54 -18.98 6.52
N PHE A 264 -1.52 -18.21 6.12
CA PHE A 264 -1.41 -16.78 6.45
C PHE A 264 -2.42 -15.89 5.69
N GLY A 265 -3.14 -16.41 4.69
CA GLY A 265 -4.15 -15.66 3.94
C GLY A 265 -3.55 -14.65 2.97
N LEU A 266 -2.37 -14.98 2.44
CA LEU A 266 -1.82 -14.36 1.24
C LEU A 266 -2.25 -15.14 0.00
N GLN A 267 -2.24 -14.48 -1.15
CA GLN A 267 -2.55 -15.02 -2.48
C GLN A 267 -1.55 -14.40 -3.48
N GLU A 268 -1.55 -14.80 -4.76
CA GLU A 268 -0.59 -14.27 -5.75
C GLU A 268 -0.62 -12.74 -5.83
N ARG A 269 -1.84 -12.18 -5.83
CA ARG A 269 -2.12 -10.74 -5.80
C ARG A 269 -3.35 -10.46 -4.94
N GLY A 270 -3.40 -9.29 -4.31
CA GLY A 270 -4.50 -8.94 -3.42
C GLY A 270 -4.54 -7.47 -3.04
N SER A 271 -5.62 -7.08 -2.35
CA SER A 271 -5.70 -5.74 -1.75
C SER A 271 -6.52 -5.68 -0.47
N TRP A 272 -6.13 -4.74 0.40
CA TRP A 272 -6.78 -4.42 1.65
C TRP A 272 -7.21 -2.95 1.69
N ILE A 273 -8.43 -2.67 2.14
CA ILE A 273 -8.80 -1.31 2.53
C ILE A 273 -8.09 -0.96 3.85
N VAL A 274 -7.42 0.18 3.87
CA VAL A 274 -6.58 0.65 4.97
C VAL A 274 -6.96 2.05 5.45
N GLN A 275 -7.11 2.19 6.77
CA GLN A 275 -7.55 3.42 7.43
C GLN A 275 -6.70 3.72 8.65
N SER A 276 -6.27 4.98 8.84
CA SER A 276 -5.56 5.38 10.06
C SER A 276 -6.52 5.77 11.18
N LYS A 277 -6.17 5.37 12.40
CA LYS A 277 -6.90 5.72 13.63
C LYS A 277 -6.36 7.03 14.20
N SER A 278 -7.25 7.98 14.44
CA SER A 278 -6.89 9.20 15.17
C SER A 278 -6.54 8.89 16.63
N PRO A 279 -5.40 9.37 17.18
CA PRO A 279 -5.04 9.17 18.58
C PRO A 279 -5.96 9.95 19.54
N LYS A 280 -6.66 10.99 19.05
CA LYS A 280 -7.71 11.72 19.80
C LYS A 280 -8.81 10.77 20.34
N PHE A 281 -8.96 9.58 19.73
CA PHE A 281 -9.94 8.59 20.12
C PHE A 281 -9.28 7.33 20.71
N ALA A 282 -9.48 7.13 22.01
CA ALA A 282 -8.98 5.98 22.74
C ALA A 282 -9.46 4.64 22.12
N GLY A 283 -8.54 3.69 21.95
CA GLY A 283 -8.86 2.35 21.43
C GLY A 283 -9.65 1.47 22.41
N PRO A 284 -10.13 0.29 21.97
CA PRO A 284 -10.70 -0.72 22.87
C PRO A 284 -9.78 -1.01 24.07
N PRO A 285 -10.31 -1.39 25.26
CA PRO A 285 -9.46 -1.71 26.41
C PRO A 285 -8.56 -2.93 26.17
N VAL A 286 -9.06 -3.93 25.44
CA VAL A 286 -8.28 -5.10 25.02
C VAL A 286 -7.40 -4.72 23.84
N GLY A 287 -6.09 -4.98 23.95
CA GLY A 287 -5.13 -4.68 22.88
C GLY A 287 -4.73 -3.21 22.74
N ARG A 288 -5.01 -2.37 23.74
CA ARG A 288 -4.50 -0.99 23.78
C ARG A 288 -2.97 -0.98 23.89
N LEU A 289 -2.31 -0.16 23.07
CA LEU A 289 -0.86 0.08 23.15
C LEU A 289 -0.48 0.88 24.40
N PRO A 290 0.75 0.72 24.93
CA PRO A 290 1.20 1.46 26.11
C PRO A 290 1.45 2.96 25.85
N LYS A 291 1.53 3.38 24.59
CA LYS A 291 1.74 4.76 24.13
C LYS A 291 0.98 4.97 22.82
N ASP A 292 0.45 6.17 22.61
CA ASP A 292 -0.10 6.62 21.33
C ASP A 292 1.04 7.16 20.40
N PRO A 293 0.83 7.29 19.07
CA PRO A 293 1.83 7.85 18.17
C PRO A 293 2.15 9.32 18.46
N GLU A 294 3.43 9.68 18.32
CA GLU A 294 3.94 11.04 18.50
C GLU A 294 3.81 11.88 17.21
N TYR A 295 2.58 12.02 16.72
CA TYR A 295 2.27 12.88 15.57
C TYR A 295 2.49 14.37 15.91
N PRO A 296 3.13 15.15 15.02
CA PRO A 296 3.17 16.61 15.13
C PRO A 296 1.80 17.23 14.77
N PRO A 297 1.57 18.52 15.07
CA PRO A 297 0.28 19.18 14.85
C PRO A 297 -0.26 19.06 13.42
N GLU A 298 0.59 19.25 12.41
CA GLU A 298 0.21 19.17 10.99
C GLU A 298 -0.26 17.78 10.55
N VAL A 299 0.16 16.72 11.25
CA VAL A 299 -0.33 15.35 11.05
C VAL A 299 -1.61 15.11 11.85
N LEU A 300 -1.73 15.65 13.07
CA LEU A 300 -2.93 15.55 13.90
C LEU A 300 -4.16 16.28 13.29
N ASP A 301 -3.94 17.38 12.59
CA ASP A 301 -5.02 18.17 11.97
C ASP A 301 -5.61 17.49 10.73
N LYS A 302 -4.83 16.65 10.03
CA LYS A 302 -5.31 15.81 8.92
C LYS A 302 -6.33 14.76 9.35
N PHE A 303 -6.39 14.40 10.64
CA PHE A 303 -7.49 13.60 11.20
C PHE A 303 -8.76 14.41 11.46
N SER A 304 -8.66 15.75 11.57
CA SER A 304 -9.75 16.63 12.02
C SER A 304 -10.41 16.06 13.30
N ASP A 305 -11.74 15.97 13.35
CA ASP A 305 -12.49 15.30 14.44
C ASP A 305 -12.94 13.87 14.08
N LEU A 306 -12.35 13.26 13.04
CA LEU A 306 -12.68 11.91 12.62
C LEU A 306 -11.88 10.87 13.40
N ARG A 307 -12.54 9.78 13.80
CA ARG A 307 -11.89 8.63 14.44
C ARG A 307 -11.05 7.82 13.46
N TRP A 308 -11.48 7.77 12.20
CA TRP A 308 -10.89 7.01 11.12
C TRP A 308 -10.82 7.89 9.87
N VAL A 309 -9.68 7.89 9.22
CA VAL A 309 -9.45 8.53 7.91
C VAL A 309 -8.82 7.53 6.94
N PRO A 310 -8.93 7.72 5.61
CA PRO A 310 -8.12 6.98 4.65
C PRO A 310 -6.63 7.04 5.00
N LEU A 311 -5.91 5.92 4.89
CA LEU A 311 -4.48 5.90 5.18
C LEU A 311 -3.71 6.84 4.24
N GLN A 312 -2.85 7.70 4.80
CA GLN A 312 -1.78 8.39 4.07
C GLN A 312 -0.44 7.80 4.53
N PRO A 313 0.58 7.71 3.65
CA PRO A 313 1.88 7.12 4.01
C PRO A 313 2.53 7.75 5.24
N GLU A 314 2.46 9.07 5.35
CA GLU A 314 2.97 9.87 6.50
C GLU A 314 2.44 9.39 7.86
N PHE A 315 1.23 8.83 7.93
CA PHE A 315 0.67 8.34 9.18
C PHE A 315 1.41 7.09 9.68
N LEU A 316 2.15 6.39 8.82
CA LEU A 316 2.95 5.23 9.18
C LEU A 316 4.37 5.59 9.65
N ASP A 317 4.84 6.82 9.46
CA ASP A 317 6.22 7.23 9.80
C ASP A 317 6.46 7.43 11.30
N TYR A 318 5.49 7.07 12.14
CA TYR A 318 5.51 7.22 13.59
C TYR A 318 5.26 5.88 14.30
N PRO A 319 6.11 5.46 15.26
CA PRO A 319 5.84 4.27 16.06
C PRO A 319 4.56 4.39 16.89
N ASN A 320 3.87 3.26 17.10
CA ASN A 320 2.54 3.13 17.70
C ASN A 320 1.37 3.64 16.85
N SER A 321 1.60 4.14 15.62
CA SER A 321 0.51 4.51 14.70
C SER A 321 -0.43 3.34 14.46
N GLN A 322 -1.70 3.50 14.84
CA GLN A 322 -2.71 2.46 14.74
C GLN A 322 -3.48 2.58 13.42
N PHE A 323 -3.67 1.46 12.73
CA PHE A 323 -4.42 1.37 11.49
C PHE A 323 -5.46 0.25 11.54
N LEU A 324 -6.48 0.32 10.68
CA LEU A 324 -7.45 -0.75 10.45
C LEU A 324 -7.21 -1.30 9.05
N MET A 325 -7.08 -2.62 8.96
CA MET A 325 -6.87 -3.38 7.73
C MET A 325 -8.09 -4.26 7.49
N ILE A 326 -8.67 -4.20 6.29
CA ILE A 326 -9.93 -4.86 5.92
C ILE A 326 -9.71 -5.59 4.59
N GLY A 327 -10.10 -6.86 4.49
CA GLY A 327 -9.98 -7.61 3.23
C GLY A 327 -10.82 -6.98 2.13
N GLU A 328 -10.25 -6.75 0.93
CA GLU A 328 -11.01 -6.31 -0.24
C GLU A 328 -10.98 -7.34 -1.38
N ALA A 329 -9.80 -7.67 -1.90
CA ALA A 329 -9.63 -8.53 -3.06
C ALA A 329 -8.57 -9.63 -2.84
N GLN A 330 -8.73 -10.75 -3.55
CA GLN A 330 -7.97 -11.99 -3.44
C GLN A 330 -7.81 -12.57 -4.86
N ASN A 331 -6.58 -12.84 -5.30
CA ASN A 331 -6.23 -13.11 -6.71
C ASN A 331 -6.70 -12.01 -7.69
N ASP A 332 -6.93 -10.81 -7.17
CA ASP A 332 -7.28 -9.58 -7.88
C ASP A 332 -6.81 -8.39 -7.02
N LEU A 333 -6.51 -7.27 -7.66
CA LEU A 333 -6.17 -6.00 -7.01
C LEU A 333 -7.44 -5.19 -6.66
N GLY A 334 -8.58 -5.51 -7.28
CA GLY A 334 -9.86 -4.90 -6.97
C GLY A 334 -9.90 -3.41 -7.31
N LYS A 335 -10.38 -2.57 -6.39
CA LYS A 335 -10.42 -1.10 -6.63
C LYS A 335 -9.05 -0.45 -6.63
N ALA A 336 -8.07 -1.08 -5.99
CA ALA A 336 -6.75 -0.51 -5.80
C ALA A 336 -5.98 -0.36 -7.11
N ALA A 337 -6.34 -1.14 -8.14
CA ALA A 337 -5.75 -1.09 -9.48
C ALA A 337 -6.24 0.06 -10.37
N PHE A 338 -7.21 0.87 -9.93
CA PHE A 338 -7.85 1.88 -10.78
C PHE A 338 -7.76 3.28 -10.18
N ALA A 339 -7.66 4.31 -11.02
CA ALA A 339 -7.59 5.69 -10.56
C ALA A 339 -8.85 6.18 -9.82
N MET A 340 -10.02 5.57 -10.09
CA MET A 340 -11.32 5.74 -9.39
C MET A 340 -11.90 7.16 -9.20
N GLY A 341 -11.21 8.22 -9.65
CA GLY A 341 -11.68 9.61 -9.67
C GLY A 341 -11.35 10.39 -10.95
N GLY A 342 -10.59 9.77 -11.86
CA GLY A 342 -9.99 10.41 -13.03
C GLY A 342 -8.46 10.29 -12.98
N LYS A 343 -7.84 10.25 -14.16
CA LYS A 343 -6.38 10.28 -14.35
C LYS A 343 -6.06 11.10 -15.60
N GLN A 344 -4.85 11.62 -15.74
CA GLN A 344 -4.43 12.26 -16.99
C GLN A 344 -4.21 11.23 -18.11
N GLN A 345 -4.24 11.69 -19.36
CA GLN A 345 -4.14 10.81 -20.54
C GLN A 345 -2.79 10.06 -20.65
N HIS A 346 -1.74 10.56 -19.97
CA HIS A 346 -0.43 9.93 -19.90
C HIS A 346 -0.23 9.03 -18.66
N GLU A 347 -1.17 9.05 -17.69
CA GLU A 347 -1.08 8.21 -16.49
C GLU A 347 -1.48 6.76 -16.81
N GLU A 348 -0.65 5.79 -16.41
CA GLU A 348 -1.00 4.36 -16.40
C GLU A 348 -2.10 4.10 -15.33
N GLU A 349 -2.88 3.02 -15.40
CA GLU A 349 -3.69 2.64 -14.23
C GLU A 349 -2.78 2.10 -13.11
N PRO A 350 -3.12 2.30 -11.81
CA PRO A 350 -2.31 1.77 -10.72
C PRO A 350 -2.04 0.26 -10.75
N GLY A 351 -2.94 -0.51 -11.34
CA GLY A 351 -2.73 -1.95 -11.57
C GLY A 351 -1.67 -2.24 -12.63
N GLN A 352 -1.57 -1.41 -13.67
CA GLN A 352 -0.52 -1.53 -14.70
C GLN A 352 0.84 -1.16 -14.13
N GLU A 353 0.90 -0.13 -13.27
CA GLU A 353 2.12 0.22 -12.54
C GLU A 353 2.57 -0.95 -11.67
N LEU A 354 1.67 -1.55 -10.89
CA LEU A 354 2.01 -2.65 -9.99
C LEU A 354 2.38 -3.95 -10.75
N GLU A 355 1.71 -4.27 -11.85
CA GLU A 355 2.08 -5.37 -12.76
C GLU A 355 3.45 -5.16 -13.44
N LYS A 356 3.85 -3.90 -13.65
CA LYS A 356 5.18 -3.58 -14.20
C LYS A 356 6.28 -3.66 -13.12
N LEU A 357 5.99 -3.27 -11.88
CA LEU A 357 6.90 -3.52 -10.75
C LEU A 357 7.03 -5.02 -10.44
N GLU A 358 5.97 -5.80 -10.66
CA GLU A 358 6.00 -7.27 -10.63
C GLU A 358 7.00 -7.81 -11.67
N ASP A 359 6.86 -7.45 -12.96
CA ASP A 359 7.81 -7.86 -14.02
C ASP A 359 9.25 -7.44 -13.67
N GLU A 360 9.47 -6.16 -13.36
CA GLU A 360 10.80 -5.62 -13.07
C GLU A 360 11.43 -6.37 -11.87
N ASN A 361 10.66 -6.69 -10.82
CA ASN A 361 11.17 -7.50 -9.71
C ASN A 361 11.41 -8.97 -10.10
N GLU A 362 10.55 -9.62 -10.89
CA GLU A 362 10.80 -10.99 -11.37
C GLU A 362 12.14 -11.07 -12.10
N HIS A 363 12.40 -10.14 -13.02
CA HIS A 363 13.64 -10.00 -13.77
C HIS A 363 14.86 -9.78 -12.86
N ARG A 364 14.76 -8.89 -11.86
CA ARG A 364 15.81 -8.65 -10.85
C ARG A 364 16.10 -9.91 -10.02
N VAL A 365 15.06 -10.63 -9.59
CA VAL A 365 15.15 -11.84 -8.76
C VAL A 365 15.72 -13.01 -9.56
N ASP A 366 15.37 -13.18 -10.84
CA ASP A 366 16.00 -14.17 -11.75
C ASP A 366 17.48 -13.83 -12.05
N SER A 367 17.81 -12.55 -12.20
CA SER A 367 19.19 -12.06 -12.38
C SER A 367 20.09 -12.28 -11.16
N LEU A 368 19.50 -12.54 -9.99
CA LEU A 368 20.19 -12.79 -8.72
C LEU A 368 20.25 -14.30 -8.43
N LYS A 369 19.36 -14.82 -7.58
CA LYS A 369 19.38 -16.23 -7.12
C LYS A 369 18.00 -16.88 -7.07
N GLY A 370 17.04 -16.34 -7.82
CA GLY A 370 15.63 -16.70 -7.64
C GLY A 370 15.19 -16.36 -6.22
N ASP A 371 14.40 -17.25 -5.63
CA ASP A 371 13.78 -17.09 -4.30
C ASP A 371 14.77 -16.86 -3.13
N GLU A 372 16.07 -17.11 -3.30
CA GLU A 372 17.10 -16.72 -2.30
C GLU A 372 17.30 -15.18 -2.21
N THR A 373 16.84 -14.41 -3.20
CA THR A 373 17.02 -12.95 -3.28
C THR A 373 16.46 -12.21 -2.07
N VAL A 374 15.34 -12.67 -1.51
CA VAL A 374 14.74 -12.11 -0.29
C VAL A 374 15.74 -12.07 0.87
N TYR A 375 16.66 -13.04 0.95
CA TYR A 375 17.68 -13.04 1.99
C TYR A 375 18.76 -11.98 1.76
N GLU A 376 19.10 -11.68 0.50
CA GLU A 376 20.13 -10.68 0.17
C GLU A 376 19.59 -9.24 0.37
N ASP A 377 18.34 -8.99 -0.04
CA ASP A 377 17.64 -7.71 0.15
C ASP A 377 17.35 -7.36 1.60
N LEU A 378 17.07 -8.38 2.43
CA LEU A 378 16.93 -8.24 3.88
C LEU A 378 18.28 -8.18 4.60
N GLY A 379 19.38 -8.33 3.85
CA GLY A 379 20.74 -8.12 4.32
C GLY A 379 21.46 -9.34 4.88
N TYR A 380 20.80 -10.51 4.93
CA TYR A 380 21.37 -11.77 5.37
C TYR A 380 22.44 -12.31 4.41
N HIS A 381 23.20 -13.31 4.89
CA HIS A 381 23.96 -14.19 4.02
C HIS A 381 23.06 -15.37 3.60
N ALA A 382 22.54 -15.36 2.36
CA ALA A 382 21.63 -16.40 1.84
C ALA A 382 22.14 -17.84 2.06
N LYS A 383 23.46 -18.06 2.01
CA LYS A 383 24.12 -19.35 2.31
C LYS A 383 23.80 -19.96 3.69
N ASN A 384 23.27 -19.18 4.62
CA ASN A 384 22.96 -19.60 5.99
C ASN A 384 21.49 -19.99 6.19
N TYR A 385 20.63 -19.81 5.17
CA TYR A 385 19.18 -19.98 5.29
C TYR A 385 18.68 -21.02 4.28
N PRO A 386 17.62 -21.78 4.62
CA PRO A 386 16.92 -22.62 3.64
C PRO A 386 16.17 -21.74 2.62
N LYS A 387 15.59 -22.38 1.60
CA LYS A 387 14.62 -21.70 0.72
C LYS A 387 13.44 -21.14 1.53
N VAL A 388 12.79 -20.13 0.96
CA VAL A 388 11.54 -19.57 1.47
C VAL A 388 10.50 -20.68 1.64
N LEU A 389 9.89 -20.73 2.83
CA LEU A 389 9.05 -21.86 3.23
C LEU A 389 7.67 -21.80 2.57
N THR A 390 7.38 -22.74 1.66
CA THR A 390 6.07 -22.88 0.97
C THR A 390 5.15 -23.90 1.63
N THR A 391 5.72 -25.00 2.12
CA THR A 391 5.03 -26.09 2.82
C THR A 391 5.52 -26.15 4.26
N TRP A 392 4.66 -26.57 5.20
CA TRP A 392 5.09 -26.79 6.58
C TRP A 392 6.02 -28.02 6.67
N ASN A 393 6.93 -28.05 7.64
CA ASN A 393 7.92 -29.12 7.83
C ASN A 393 7.30 -30.42 8.42
N THR A 394 6.14 -30.87 7.91
CA THR A 394 5.39 -32.03 8.43
C THR A 394 6.26 -33.28 8.41
N GLY A 395 6.78 -33.68 9.57
CA GLY A 395 7.84 -34.69 9.65
C GLY A 395 7.39 -36.07 9.16
N GLU A 396 8.02 -36.57 8.08
CA GLU A 396 8.03 -38.01 7.80
C GLU A 396 8.67 -38.75 9.00
N THR A 397 8.00 -39.81 9.46
CA THR A 397 8.09 -40.33 10.84
C THR A 397 8.84 -41.66 10.95
#